data_AF-A0A7J9JVW8-F1
#
_entry.id   AF-A0A7J9JVW8-F1
#
_cell.length_a   1.000
_cell.length_b   1.000
_cell.length_c   1.000
_cell.angle_alpha   90.00
_cell.angle_beta   90.00
_cell.angle_gamma   90.00
#
_symmetry.space_group_name_H-M   'P 1'
#
loop_
_entity.id
_entity.type
_entity.pdbx_description
1 polymer ?
#
loop_
_entity_poly.entity_id
_entity_poly.type
_entity_poly.pdbx_seq_one_letter_code
_entity_poly.pdbx_strand_id
1 'polypeptide(L)'
;MESKKKVIPIFCDIKPSELRIVNNDNVPLKDLERFNLALEEAKYTVGLTFNSSKGNLSDVVKNASEIVIESLIEMESEQKMIKSSRNTPMAL
;
A
#
# COMPACT_ATOMS: atom_id res chain seq x y z
N MET A 1 -9.92 -0.58 -4.08
CA MET A 1 -9.38 0.54 -3.26
C MET A 1 -10.40 1.65 -3.01
N GLU A 2 -11.19 1.51 -1.93
CA GLU A 2 -12.26 2.44 -1.54
C GLU A 2 -11.82 3.54 -0.54
N SER A 3 -10.65 3.40 0.09
CA SER A 3 -10.11 4.43 0.98
C SER A 3 -9.16 5.33 0.17
N LYS A 4 -9.36 6.66 0.21
CA LYS A 4 -8.47 7.66 -0.41
C LYS A 4 -7.08 7.74 0.26
N LYS A 5 -6.57 6.62 0.77
CA LYS A 5 -5.30 6.49 1.46
C LYS A 5 -4.33 5.74 0.55
N LYS A 6 -3.08 6.19 0.52
CA LYS A 6 -2.00 5.43 -0.08
C LYS A 6 -1.59 4.30 0.87
N VAL A 7 -1.39 3.10 0.32
CA VAL A 7 -1.01 1.90 1.06
C VAL A 7 0.37 1.45 0.57
N ILE A 8 1.28 1.19 1.50
CA ILE A 8 2.64 0.72 1.22
C ILE A 8 2.83 -0.59 2.00
N PRO A 9 2.68 -1.76 1.35
CA PRO A 9 2.91 -3.03 2.02
C PRO A 9 4.40 -3.25 2.31
N ILE A 10 4.69 -3.90 3.42
CA ILE A 10 6.02 -4.40 3.77
C ILE A 10 5.92 -5.92 3.89
N PHE A 11 6.55 -6.64 2.95
CA PHE A 11 6.57 -8.09 2.91
C PHE A 11 7.82 -8.60 3.64
N CYS A 12 7.63 -9.09 4.87
CA CYS A 12 8.71 -9.62 5.70
C CYS A 12 8.80 -11.14 5.56
N ASP A 13 9.94 -11.66 5.11
CA ASP A 13 10.24 -13.09 4.96
C ASP A 13 9.23 -13.88 4.12
N ILE A 14 8.51 -13.18 3.25
CA ILE A 14 7.50 -13.76 2.37
C ILE A 14 7.52 -13.04 1.03
N LYS A 15 7.35 -13.79 -0.06
CA LYS A 15 7.09 -13.18 -1.37
C LYS A 15 5.63 -12.74 -1.46
N PRO A 16 5.31 -11.65 -2.17
CA PRO A 16 3.91 -11.27 -2.40
C PRO A 16 3.07 -12.45 -2.91
N SER A 17 3.57 -13.19 -3.90
CA SER A 17 2.89 -14.37 -4.48
C SER A 17 2.56 -15.49 -3.48
N GLU A 18 3.21 -15.52 -2.32
CA GLU A 18 2.99 -16.53 -1.27
C GLU A 18 1.93 -16.10 -0.26
N LEU A 19 1.43 -14.86 -0.31
CA LEU A 19 0.35 -14.38 0.54
C LEU A 19 -0.91 -15.22 0.36
N ARG A 20 -1.33 -15.84 1.45
CA ARG A 20 -2.56 -16.63 1.54
C ARG A 20 -3.05 -16.66 2.98
N ILE A 21 -4.33 -16.91 3.15
CA ILE A 21 -4.89 -17.19 4.46
C ILE A 21 -4.54 -18.64 4.82
N VAL A 22 -3.98 -18.85 6.00
CA VAL A 22 -3.90 -20.19 6.60
C VAL A 22 -5.14 -20.35 7.48
N ASN A 23 -6.19 -20.97 6.94
CA ASN A 23 -7.45 -21.16 7.67
C ASN A 23 -7.39 -22.46 8.48
N ASN A 24 -7.42 -22.34 9.80
CA ASN A 24 -7.53 -23.46 10.75
C ASN A 24 -8.98 -23.55 11.29
N ASP A 25 -9.98 -23.44 10.41
CA ASP A 25 -11.42 -23.48 10.73
C ASP A 25 -11.95 -22.39 11.68
N ASN A 26 -11.15 -21.35 11.96
CA ASN A 26 -11.48 -20.30 12.93
C ASN A 26 -12.09 -19.03 12.30
N VAL A 27 -12.26 -18.98 10.97
CA VAL A 27 -12.71 -17.78 10.25
C VAL A 27 -14.07 -18.02 9.58
N PRO A 28 -15.10 -17.19 9.87
CA PRO A 28 -16.37 -17.25 9.15
C PRO A 28 -16.18 -17.11 7.64
N LEU A 29 -16.96 -17.85 6.84
CA LEU A 29 -16.82 -17.87 5.37
C LEU A 29 -16.85 -16.47 4.72
N LYS A 30 -17.71 -15.58 5.23
CA LYS A 30 -17.82 -14.19 4.75
C LYS A 30 -16.53 -13.39 5.00
N ASP A 31 -15.86 -13.61 6.13
CA ASP A 31 -14.60 -12.96 6.42
C ASP A 31 -13.46 -13.55 5.60
N LEU A 32 -13.49 -14.86 5.33
CA LEU A 32 -12.52 -15.53 4.48
C LEU A 32 -12.47 -14.93 3.07
N GLU A 33 -13.63 -14.70 2.46
CA GLU A 33 -13.71 -14.04 1.14
C GLU A 33 -13.12 -12.62 1.19
N ARG A 34 -13.53 -11.82 2.17
CA ARG A 34 -13.04 -10.44 2.35
C ARG A 34 -11.52 -10.39 2.54
N PHE A 35 -10.96 -11.31 3.33
CA PHE A 35 -9.52 -11.38 3.57
C PHE A 35 -8.76 -11.83 2.31
N ASN A 36 -9.31 -12.75 1.54
CA ASN A 36 -8.69 -13.18 0.29
C ASN A 36 -8.61 -12.02 -0.71
N LEU A 37 -9.68 -11.23 -0.84
CA LEU A 37 -9.68 -10.03 -1.66
C LEU A 37 -8.62 -9.02 -1.21
N ALA A 38 -8.48 -8.79 0.11
CA ALA A 38 -7.48 -7.88 0.65
C ALA A 38 -6.04 -8.36 0.38
N LEU A 39 -5.77 -9.66 0.54
CA LEU A 39 -4.47 -10.23 0.20
C LEU A 39 -4.20 -10.15 -1.30
N GLU A 40 -5.20 -10.35 -2.15
CA GLU A 40 -5.06 -10.23 -3.59
C GLU A 40 -4.72 -8.80 -4.00
N GLU A 41 -5.40 -7.78 -3.45
CA GLU A 41 -5.01 -6.37 -3.67
C GLU A 41 -3.56 -6.12 -3.20
N ALA A 42 -3.17 -6.68 -2.04
CA ALA A 42 -1.82 -6.51 -1.51
C ALA A 42 -0.73 -7.14 -2.39
N LYS A 43 -0.98 -8.31 -2.99
CA LYS A 43 -0.03 -9.00 -3.90
C LYS A 43 0.43 -8.15 -5.07
N TYR A 44 -0.48 -7.34 -5.61
CA TYR A 44 -0.24 -6.49 -6.77
C TYR A 44 0.11 -5.05 -6.40
N THR A 45 0.11 -4.71 -5.11
CA THR A 45 0.53 -3.40 -4.64
C THR A 45 2.04 -3.36 -4.48
N VAL A 46 2.70 -2.42 -5.14
CA VAL A 46 4.16 -2.20 -5.00
C VAL A 46 4.47 -1.84 -3.55
N GLY A 47 5.45 -2.53 -2.96
CA GLY A 47 5.86 -2.34 -1.58
C GLY A 47 7.31 -2.71 -1.33
N LEU A 48 7.68 -2.70 -0.06
CA LEU A 48 9.01 -3.08 0.40
C LEU A 48 9.08 -4.59 0.66
N THR A 49 10.14 -5.24 0.20
CA THR A 49 10.46 -6.61 0.61
C THR A 49 11.61 -6.59 1.61
N PHE A 50 11.49 -7.39 2.66
CA PHE A 50 12.49 -7.52 3.70
C PHE A 50 12.74 -8.99 3.98
N ASN A 51 14.01 -9.36 4.06
CA ASN A 51 14.45 -10.70 4.45
C ASN A 51 15.29 -10.57 5.72
N SER A 52 14.78 -11.05 6.85
CA SER A 52 15.43 -10.94 8.16
C SER A 52 16.75 -11.70 8.26
N SER A 53 16.95 -12.73 7.43
CA SER A 53 18.21 -13.49 7.37
C SER A 53 19.34 -12.78 6.62
N LYS A 54 19.04 -11.74 5.84
CA LYS A 54 20.01 -11.05 4.96
C LYS A 54 20.07 -9.53 5.15
N GLY A 55 18.98 -8.93 5.61
CA GLY A 55 18.81 -7.48 5.70
C GLY A 55 18.91 -6.93 7.11
N ASN A 56 18.96 -5.60 7.21
CA ASN A 56 18.95 -4.86 8.45
C ASN A 56 17.62 -4.10 8.62
N LEU A 57 17.04 -4.14 9.82
CA LEU A 57 15.83 -3.38 10.15
C LEU A 57 16.01 -1.87 9.97
N SER A 58 17.23 -1.34 10.19
CA SER A 58 17.51 0.08 9.96
C SER A 58 17.28 0.49 8.50
N ASP A 59 17.61 -0.38 7.54
CA ASP A 59 17.39 -0.10 6.12
C ASP A 59 15.91 -0.12 5.78
N VAL A 60 15.14 -1.01 6.40
CA VAL A 60 13.66 -1.04 6.26
C VAL A 60 13.06 0.26 6.75
N VAL A 61 13.46 0.75 7.93
CA VAL A 61 12.97 2.01 8.50
C VAL A 61 13.33 3.19 7.61
N LYS A 62 14.59 3.24 7.14
CA LYS A 62 15.05 4.29 6.22
C LYS A 62 14.23 4.30 4.93
N ASN A 63 14.15 3.17 4.23
CA ASN A 63 13.46 3.05 2.95
C ASN A 63 11.94 3.32 3.09
N ALA A 64 11.32 2.83 4.17
CA ALA A 64 9.92 3.12 4.44
C ALA A 64 9.67 4.61 4.68
N SER A 65 10.58 5.28 5.40
CA SER A 65 10.51 6.72 5.65
C SER A 65 10.64 7.52 4.35
N GLU A 66 11.58 7.16 3.48
CA GLU A 66 11.76 7.79 2.16
C GLU A 66 10.49 7.67 1.31
N ILE A 67 9.92 6.47 1.19
CA ILE A 67 8.67 6.25 0.43
C ILE A 67 7.51 7.07 1.00
N VAL A 68 7.40 7.18 2.32
CA VAL A 68 6.36 7.99 2.97
C VAL A 68 6.55 9.47 2.67
N ILE A 69 7.78 9.99 2.75
CA ILE A 69 8.08 11.39 2.44
C ILE A 69 7.72 11.71 0.98
N GLU A 70 8.17 10.88 0.04
CA GLU A 70 7.84 11.03 -1.39
C GLU A 70 6.34 10.99 -1.63
N SER A 71 5.64 10.05 -0.98
CA SER A 71 4.19 9.91 -1.06
C SER A 71 3.45 11.16 -0.59
N LEU A 72 3.91 11.80 0.50
CA LEU A 72 3.30 13.03 1.01
C LEU A 72 3.50 14.20 0.03
N ILE A 73 4.68 14.30 -0.58
CA ILE A 73 5.01 15.33 -1.58
C ILE A 73 4.13 15.18 -2.83
N GLU A 74 3.99 13.95 -3.35
CA GLU A 74 3.11 13.63 -4.47
C GLU A 74 1.66 14.01 -4.17
N MET A 75 1.14 13.60 -3.00
CA MET A 75 -0.23 13.90 -2.58
C MET A 75 -0.49 15.41 -2.42
N GLU A 76 0.50 16.18 -1.95
CA GLU A 76 0.37 17.64 -1.87
C GLU A 76 0.33 18.27 -3.28
N SER A 77 1.17 17.77 -4.19
CA SER A 77 1.27 18.23 -5.57
C SER A 77 -0.02 17.98 -6.36
N GLU A 78 -0.58 16.77 -6.25
CA GLU A 78 -1.87 16.41 -6.84
C GLU A 78 -3.00 17.31 -6.34
N GLN A 79 -3.04 17.58 -5.03
CA GLN A 79 -4.05 18.48 -4.45
C GLN A 79 -3.95 19.91 -4.96
N LYS A 80 -2.73 20.44 -5.18
CA LYS A 80 -2.52 21.77 -5.76
C LYS A 80 -3.01 21.83 -7.21
N MET A 81 -2.73 20.81 -8.02
CA MET A 81 -3.20 20.70 -9.41
C MET A 81 -4.73 20.65 -9.50
N ILE A 82 -5.38 19.88 -8.63
CA ILE A 82 -6.86 19.79 -8.60
C ILE A 82 -7.48 21.13 -8.16
N LYS A 83 -6.81 21.92 -7.31
CA LYS A 83 -7.27 23.26 -6.92
C LYS A 83 -7.10 24.27 -8.06
N SER A 84 -5.99 24.26 -8.78
CA SER A 84 -5.77 25.19 -9.90
C SER A 84 -6.73 24.93 -11.06
N SER A 85 -6.99 23.67 -11.41
CA SER A 85 -7.94 23.29 -12.47
C SER A 85 -9.39 23.68 -12.15
N ARG A 86 -9.78 23.72 -10.87
CA ARG A 86 -11.11 24.19 -10.46
C ARG A 86 -11.27 25.71 -10.47
N ASN A 87 -10.16 26.45 -10.47
CA ASN A 87 -10.16 27.91 -10.37
C ASN A 87 -10.00 28.61 -11.73
N THR A 88 -9.76 27.88 -12.82
CA THR A 88 -9.83 28.42 -14.19
C THR A 88 -11.30 28.65 -14.58
N PRO A 89 -11.73 29.90 -14.87
CA PRO A 89 -13.05 30.13 -15.42
C PRO A 89 -13.15 29.40 -16.76
N MET A 90 -14.26 28.70 -16.99
CA MET A 90 -14.57 28.13 -18.29
C MET A 90 -14.75 29.30 -19.27
N ALA A 91 -13.73 29.61 -20.05
CA ALA A 91 -13.84 30.59 -21.12
C ALA A 91 -14.78 29.99 -22.18
N LEU A 92 -15.95 30.61 -22.35
CA LEU A 92 -16.87 30.40 -23.46
C LEU A 92 -16.36 31.13 -24.72
#